data_AF-A0AAV7IC63-F1
#
_entry.id   AF-A0AAV7IC63-F1
#
_cell.length_a   1.000
_cell.length_b   1.000
_cell.length_c   1.000
_cell.angle_alpha   90.00
_cell.angle_beta   90.00
_cell.angle_gamma   90.00
#
_symmetry.space_group_name_H-M   'P 1'
#
loop_
_entity.id
_entity.type
_entity.pdbx_description
1 polymer ?
#
loop_
_entity_poly.entity_id
_entity_poly.type
_entity_poly.pdbx_seq_one_letter_code
_entity_poly.pdbx_strand_id
1 'polypeptide(L)'
;MKSICGIIIAALVTSSYSMPAGEVATQPPQLSDLITQAQASINNFGEELQKKLNLPDQETVAKTIQSQTTNFVNNVQDYVKKVSEDIKTKNPELEKVWDDIKEKFNKVADDINAQIPNAQDQAKQLQEKLTEGFKTLVDESGKASKAISKDSEKIQEDVAKITKQAVELVLETTKNFETKLRELAVTEAPK
;
A
#
# COMPACT_ATOMS: atom_id res chain seq x y z
N MET A 1 -19.28 64.42 28.27
CA MET A 1 -17.97 64.90 27.79
C MET A 1 -16.88 64.08 28.47
N LYS A 2 -15.98 63.46 27.68
CA LYS A 2 -14.65 62.91 28.04
C LYS A 2 -14.64 61.76 29.07
N SER A 3 -13.79 60.74 29.01
CA SER A 3 -12.93 60.13 27.99
C SER A 3 -12.36 58.87 28.67
N ILE A 4 -12.39 57.74 27.95
CA ILE A 4 -11.47 56.58 27.90
C ILE A 4 -10.36 56.48 28.99
N CYS A 5 -10.28 55.32 29.66
CA CYS A 5 -9.10 54.42 29.76
C CYS A 5 -9.27 53.35 30.84
N GLY A 6 -8.95 52.09 30.55
CA GLY A 6 -8.80 51.05 31.57
C GLY A 6 -8.88 49.62 31.05
N ILE A 7 -7.73 49.10 30.62
CA ILE A 7 -7.44 47.74 30.14
C ILE A 7 -7.95 46.66 31.12
N ILE A 8 -8.67 45.64 30.63
CA ILE A 8 -8.82 44.35 31.33
C ILE A 8 -7.97 43.31 30.61
N ILE A 9 -6.89 42.91 31.28
CA ILE A 9 -6.06 41.75 30.96
C ILE A 9 -6.89 40.52 31.33
N ALA A 10 -7.36 39.78 30.33
CA ALA A 10 -7.91 38.44 30.56
C ALA A 10 -6.76 37.43 30.49
N ALA A 11 -6.18 37.15 31.67
CA ALA A 11 -5.38 35.96 31.90
C ALA A 11 -6.30 34.73 31.78
N LEU A 12 -6.06 33.89 30.77
CA LEU A 12 -6.67 32.57 30.69
C LEU A 12 -5.68 31.53 31.19
N VAL A 13 -6.19 30.79 32.16
CA VAL A 13 -5.51 30.00 33.17
C VAL A 13 -4.86 28.77 32.56
N THR A 14 -3.59 28.57 32.91
CA THR A 14 -2.87 27.30 32.78
C THR A 14 -3.58 26.21 33.59
N SER A 15 -4.04 25.14 32.94
CA SER A 15 -4.24 23.86 33.61
C SER A 15 -3.15 22.90 33.17
N SER A 16 -2.26 22.63 34.11
CA SER A 16 -1.26 21.58 34.08
C SER A 16 -1.94 20.20 34.09
N TYR A 17 -1.77 19.43 33.02
CA TYR A 17 -1.77 17.98 33.10
C TYR A 17 -0.35 17.49 32.85
N SER A 18 0.39 17.27 33.93
CA SER A 18 1.50 16.33 33.94
C SER A 18 0.89 14.96 34.20
N MET A 19 0.86 14.08 33.20
CA MET A 19 0.58 12.65 33.36
C MET A 19 1.45 11.83 32.40
N PRO A 20 1.73 10.57 32.75
CA PRO A 20 3.05 9.93 32.68
C PRO A 20 3.39 9.38 31.30
N ALA A 21 4.63 8.87 31.16
CA ALA A 21 5.02 7.97 30.08
C ALA A 21 4.06 6.77 30.02
N GLY A 22 2.99 6.94 29.24
CA GLY A 22 2.02 5.92 28.88
C GLY A 22 2.07 5.78 27.37
N GLU A 23 2.08 4.54 26.91
CA GLU A 23 2.15 4.14 25.51
C GLU A 23 1.38 5.11 24.59
N VAL A 24 2.07 5.57 23.54
CA VAL A 24 1.39 6.18 22.40
C VAL A 24 0.53 5.06 21.80
N ALA A 25 -0.72 4.97 22.25
CA ALA A 25 -1.72 4.17 21.58
C ALA A 25 -1.85 4.77 20.18
N THR A 26 -1.13 4.18 19.24
CA THR A 26 -1.23 4.53 17.82
C THR A 26 -2.66 4.21 17.43
N GLN A 27 -3.50 5.24 17.30
CA GLN A 27 -4.78 5.06 16.64
C GLN A 27 -4.48 4.40 15.28
N PRO A 28 -5.20 3.32 14.91
CA PRO A 28 -4.97 2.67 13.64
C PRO A 28 -5.12 3.73 12.54
N PRO A 29 -4.16 3.82 11.60
CA PRO A 29 -4.20 4.83 10.55
C PRO A 29 -5.51 4.72 9.79
N GLN A 30 -6.11 5.86 9.46
CA GLN A 30 -7.33 5.87 8.67
C GLN A 30 -7.01 5.34 7.27
N LEU A 31 -8.00 4.73 6.62
CA LEU A 31 -7.81 4.09 5.32
C LEU A 31 -7.22 5.04 4.26
N SER A 32 -7.58 6.32 4.31
CA SER A 32 -7.01 7.38 3.47
C SER A 32 -5.51 7.56 3.70
N ASP A 33 -5.04 7.45 4.94
CA ASP A 33 -3.64 7.59 5.30
C ASP A 33 -2.86 6.38 4.80
N LEU A 34 -3.42 5.18 4.93
CA LEU A 34 -2.83 3.96 4.39
C LEU A 34 -2.72 4.01 2.87
N ILE A 35 -3.76 4.46 2.17
CA ILE A 35 -3.73 4.63 0.71
C ILE A 35 -2.65 5.64 0.31
N THR A 36 -2.58 6.78 0.99
CA THR A 36 -1.57 7.81 0.72
C THR A 36 -0.16 7.28 0.98
N GLN A 37 0.03 6.53 2.07
CA GLN A 37 1.29 5.88 2.39
C GLN A 37 1.68 4.87 1.31
N ALA A 38 0.74 4.04 0.85
CA ALA A 38 1.01 3.08 -0.22
C ALA A 38 1.40 3.77 -1.52
N GLN A 39 0.71 4.85 -1.90
CA GLN A 39 1.07 5.65 -3.08
C GLN A 39 2.51 6.20 -2.97
N ALA A 40 2.89 6.73 -1.80
CA ALA A 40 4.26 7.19 -1.56
C ALA A 40 5.28 6.05 -1.63
N SER A 41 4.99 4.92 -0.96
CA SER A 41 5.84 3.72 -0.99
C SER A 41 6.04 3.16 -2.40
N ILE A 42 5.00 3.15 -3.24
CA ILE A 42 5.10 2.68 -4.63
C ILE A 42 6.03 3.58 -5.45
N ASN A 43 5.93 4.91 -5.27
CA ASN A 43 6.77 5.85 -6.00
C ASN A 43 8.23 5.71 -5.56
N ASN A 44 8.49 5.65 -4.25
CA ASN A 44 9.84 5.43 -3.70
C ASN A 44 10.41 4.09 -4.18
N PHE A 45 9.61 3.02 -4.13
CA PHE A 45 9.99 1.70 -4.63
C PHE A 45 10.40 1.75 -6.10
N GLY A 46 9.62 2.41 -6.96
CA GLY A 46 9.95 2.55 -8.39
C GLY A 46 11.30 3.23 -8.61
N GLU A 47 11.57 4.31 -7.88
CA GLU A 47 12.86 5.01 -7.94
C GLU A 47 14.03 4.18 -7.40
N GLU A 48 13.85 3.50 -6.26
CA GLU A 48 14.88 2.63 -5.68
C GLU A 48 15.20 1.46 -6.60
N LEU A 49 14.17 0.80 -7.15
CA LEU A 49 14.34 -0.30 -8.08
C LEU A 49 15.07 0.16 -9.35
N GLN A 50 14.70 1.31 -9.92
CA GLN A 50 15.40 1.86 -11.08
C GLN A 50 16.88 2.12 -10.81
N LYS A 51 17.24 2.62 -9.62
CA LYS A 51 18.65 2.80 -9.23
C LYS A 51 19.39 1.47 -9.16
N LYS A 52 18.75 0.42 -8.62
CA LYS A 52 19.34 -0.92 -8.46
C LYS A 52 19.51 -1.65 -9.79
N LEU A 53 18.61 -1.42 -10.74
CA LEU A 53 18.73 -1.90 -12.11
C LEU A 53 19.94 -1.31 -12.87
N ASN A 54 20.68 -0.35 -12.31
CA ASN A 54 21.91 0.17 -12.90
C ASN A 54 23.19 -0.36 -12.23
N LEU A 55 23.07 -1.32 -11.29
CA LEU A 55 24.23 -1.91 -10.62
C LEU A 55 25.00 -2.89 -11.53
N PRO A 56 26.29 -3.16 -11.29
CA PRO A 56 27.07 -4.10 -12.10
C PRO A 56 26.54 -5.54 -12.04
N ASP A 57 26.08 -5.99 -10.86
CA ASP A 57 25.53 -7.34 -10.66
C ASP A 57 24.05 -7.45 -11.07
N GLN A 58 23.82 -7.35 -12.38
CA GLN A 58 22.49 -7.42 -12.99
C GLN A 58 21.81 -8.77 -12.80
N GLU A 59 22.57 -9.87 -12.75
CA GLU A 59 22.01 -11.21 -12.63
C GLU A 59 21.38 -11.43 -11.25
N THR A 60 22.09 -11.06 -10.17
CA THR A 60 21.56 -11.19 -8.80
C THR A 60 20.37 -10.26 -8.57
N VAL A 61 20.44 -9.04 -9.11
CA VAL A 61 19.32 -8.08 -9.06
C VAL A 61 18.11 -8.65 -9.79
N ALA A 62 18.27 -9.15 -11.02
CA ALA A 62 17.19 -9.72 -11.81
C ALA A 62 16.54 -10.93 -11.14
N LYS A 63 17.32 -11.87 -10.59
CA LYS A 63 16.79 -13.03 -9.86
C LYS A 63 16.02 -12.62 -8.61
N THR A 64 16.50 -11.61 -7.90
CA THR A 64 15.81 -11.07 -6.72
C THR A 64 14.47 -10.45 -7.13
N ILE A 65 14.47 -9.63 -8.18
CA ILE A 65 13.25 -9.03 -8.73
C ILE A 65 12.27 -10.12 -9.15
N GLN A 66 12.74 -11.11 -9.89
CA GLN A 66 11.94 -12.24 -10.36
C GLN A 66 11.27 -12.97 -9.19
N SER A 67 12.05 -13.35 -8.17
CA SER A 67 11.53 -14.06 -7.00
C SER A 67 10.49 -13.24 -6.23
N GLN A 68 10.78 -11.97 -5.95
CA GLN A 68 9.85 -11.11 -5.23
C GLN A 68 8.58 -10.84 -6.04
N THR A 69 8.70 -10.73 -7.36
CA THR A 69 7.56 -10.50 -8.25
C THR A 69 6.67 -11.74 -8.36
N THR A 70 7.25 -12.95 -8.41
CA THR A 70 6.48 -14.20 -8.34
C THR A 70 5.69 -14.28 -7.04
N ASN A 71 6.32 -13.95 -5.91
CA ASN A 71 5.62 -13.95 -4.61
C ASN A 71 4.47 -12.95 -4.59
N PHE A 72 4.67 -11.76 -5.16
CA PHE A 72 3.61 -10.76 -5.26
C PHE A 72 2.42 -11.26 -6.10
N VAL A 73 2.69 -11.84 -7.28
CA VAL A 73 1.63 -12.43 -8.14
C VAL A 73 0.82 -13.46 -7.37
N ASN A 74 1.49 -14.38 -6.66
CA ASN A 74 0.82 -15.39 -5.85
C ASN A 74 -0.02 -14.77 -4.74
N ASN A 75 0.52 -13.78 -4.03
CA ASN A 75 -0.20 -13.09 -2.96
C ASN A 75 -1.46 -12.37 -3.47
N VAL A 76 -1.40 -11.76 -4.66
CA VAL A 76 -2.57 -11.11 -5.30
C VAL A 76 -3.62 -12.16 -5.65
N GLN A 77 -3.23 -13.28 -6.24
CA GLN A 77 -4.16 -14.36 -6.59
C GLN A 77 -4.82 -14.97 -5.36
N ASP A 78 -4.05 -15.21 -4.29
CA ASP A 78 -4.57 -15.71 -3.01
C ASP A 78 -5.52 -14.72 -2.35
N TYR A 79 -5.17 -13.43 -2.36
CA TYR A 79 -6.05 -12.36 -1.89
C TYR A 79 -7.37 -12.34 -2.67
N VAL A 80 -7.30 -12.37 -4.01
CA VAL A 80 -8.49 -12.39 -4.87
C VAL A 80 -9.38 -13.59 -4.56
N LYS A 81 -8.79 -14.77 -4.40
CA LYS A 81 -9.53 -15.99 -4.06
C LYS A 81 -10.22 -15.85 -2.70
N LYS A 82 -9.48 -15.45 -1.66
CA LYS A 82 -9.99 -15.31 -0.30
C LYS A 82 -11.13 -14.30 -0.21
N VAL A 83 -10.97 -13.13 -0.82
CA VAL A 83 -12.02 -12.10 -0.80
C VAL A 83 -13.24 -12.54 -1.61
N SER A 84 -13.05 -13.24 -2.73
CA SER A 84 -14.17 -13.83 -3.49
C SER A 84 -14.97 -14.82 -2.65
N GLU A 85 -14.30 -15.67 -1.87
CA GLU A 85 -14.95 -16.62 -0.95
C GLU A 85 -15.67 -15.90 0.20
N ASP A 86 -15.03 -14.90 0.82
CA ASP A 86 -15.63 -14.09 1.89
C ASP A 86 -16.87 -13.33 1.40
N ILE A 87 -16.83 -12.73 0.21
CA ILE A 87 -17.98 -12.01 -0.37
C ILE A 87 -19.13 -12.96 -0.66
N LYS A 88 -18.88 -14.08 -1.34
CA LYS A 88 -19.92 -15.07 -1.64
C LYS A 88 -20.61 -15.62 -0.39
N THR A 89 -19.87 -15.75 0.71
CA THR A 89 -20.37 -16.36 1.94
C THR A 89 -20.99 -15.36 2.91
N LYS A 90 -20.47 -14.12 2.97
CA LYS A 90 -20.82 -13.16 4.03
C LYS A 90 -21.54 -11.92 3.54
N ASN A 91 -21.27 -11.46 2.30
CA ASN A 91 -21.75 -10.20 1.74
C ASN A 91 -22.01 -10.32 0.23
N PRO A 92 -22.92 -11.19 -0.23
CA PRO A 92 -23.17 -11.43 -1.65
C PRO A 92 -23.58 -10.16 -2.41
N GLU A 93 -24.15 -9.16 -1.72
CA GLU A 93 -24.45 -7.85 -2.28
C GLU A 93 -23.22 -7.10 -2.82
N LEU A 94 -22.01 -7.45 -2.36
CA LEU A 94 -20.76 -6.86 -2.84
C LEU A 94 -20.21 -7.54 -4.10
N GLU A 95 -20.80 -8.65 -4.54
CA GLU A 95 -20.27 -9.47 -5.64
C GLU A 95 -20.07 -8.65 -6.92
N LYS A 96 -21.02 -7.79 -7.27
CA LYS A 96 -20.91 -6.95 -8.46
C LYS A 96 -19.75 -5.96 -8.40
N VAL A 97 -19.56 -5.29 -7.26
CA VAL A 97 -18.45 -4.33 -7.10
C VAL A 97 -17.12 -5.08 -7.07
N TRP A 98 -17.12 -6.26 -6.46
CA TRP A 98 -15.95 -7.09 -6.37
C TRP A 98 -15.52 -7.70 -7.71
N ASP A 99 -16.46 -8.09 -8.56
CA ASP A 99 -16.12 -8.68 -9.87
C ASP A 99 -15.28 -7.72 -10.72
N ASP A 100 -15.61 -6.43 -10.74
CA ASP A 100 -14.83 -5.39 -11.44
C ASP A 100 -13.41 -5.26 -10.86
N ILE A 101 -13.27 -5.31 -9.53
CA ILE A 101 -11.99 -5.21 -8.83
C ILE A 101 -11.15 -6.46 -9.10
N LYS A 102 -11.78 -7.63 -8.95
CA LYS A 102 -11.19 -8.95 -9.18
C LYS A 102 -10.65 -9.07 -10.60
N GLU A 103 -11.39 -8.61 -11.60
CA GLU A 103 -10.91 -8.63 -12.99
C GLU A 103 -9.60 -7.83 -13.13
N LYS A 104 -9.54 -6.62 -12.55
CA LYS A 104 -8.33 -5.79 -12.59
C LYS A 104 -7.18 -6.40 -11.81
N PHE A 105 -7.44 -7.00 -10.65
CA PHE A 105 -6.41 -7.64 -9.84
C PHE A 105 -5.81 -8.86 -10.55
N ASN A 106 -6.66 -9.68 -11.17
CA ASN A 106 -6.21 -10.80 -12.00
C ASN A 106 -5.40 -10.30 -13.20
N LYS A 107 -5.88 -9.24 -13.89
CA LYS A 107 -5.15 -8.65 -15.00
C LYS A 107 -3.76 -8.15 -14.57
N VAL A 108 -3.65 -7.52 -13.41
CA VAL A 108 -2.36 -7.10 -12.84
C VAL A 108 -1.45 -8.30 -12.61
N ALA A 109 -1.96 -9.36 -11.99
CA ALA A 109 -1.21 -10.58 -11.75
C ALA A 109 -0.73 -11.21 -13.07
N ASP A 110 -1.60 -11.31 -14.07
CA ASP A 110 -1.30 -11.89 -15.38
C ASP A 110 -0.29 -11.05 -16.18
N ASP A 111 -0.49 -9.73 -16.25
CA ASP A 111 0.38 -8.78 -16.94
C ASP A 111 1.81 -8.86 -16.38
N ILE A 112 1.94 -8.95 -15.05
CA ILE A 112 3.23 -9.06 -14.37
C ILE A 112 3.83 -10.43 -14.58
N ASN A 113 3.05 -11.50 -14.40
CA ASN A 113 3.51 -12.88 -14.56
C ASN A 113 4.07 -13.15 -15.96
N ALA A 114 3.49 -12.55 -16.99
CA ALA A 114 3.98 -12.64 -18.36
C ALA A 114 5.39 -12.07 -18.56
N GLN A 115 5.83 -11.15 -17.70
CA GLN A 115 7.16 -10.52 -17.79
C GLN A 115 8.22 -11.23 -16.94
N ILE A 116 7.82 -12.09 -15.99
CA ILE A 116 8.72 -12.79 -15.06
C ILE A 116 9.79 -13.64 -15.79
N PRO A 117 9.48 -14.43 -16.83
CA PRO A 117 10.48 -15.26 -17.51
C PRO A 117 11.63 -14.46 -18.13
N ASN A 118 11.37 -13.21 -18.50
CA ASN A 118 12.33 -12.32 -19.14
C ASN A 118 12.85 -11.24 -18.19
N ALA A 119 12.70 -11.42 -16.86
CA ALA A 119 13.06 -10.41 -15.87
C ALA A 119 14.50 -9.90 -15.99
N GLN A 120 15.43 -10.72 -16.50
CA GLN A 120 16.82 -10.34 -16.73
C GLN A 120 16.98 -9.36 -17.90
N ASP A 121 16.29 -9.61 -19.02
CA ASP A 121 16.40 -8.79 -20.24
C ASP A 121 15.42 -7.61 -20.24
N GLN A 122 14.31 -7.75 -19.52
CA GLN A 122 13.17 -6.84 -19.50
C GLN A 122 12.93 -6.25 -18.11
N ALA A 123 13.98 -6.14 -17.29
CA ALA A 123 13.89 -5.68 -15.91
C ALA A 123 13.18 -4.32 -15.76
N LYS A 124 13.39 -3.40 -16.71
CA LYS A 124 12.69 -2.11 -16.76
C LYS A 124 11.19 -2.27 -17.04
N GLN A 125 10.81 -3.13 -17.99
CA GLN A 125 9.39 -3.37 -18.29
C GLN A 125 8.70 -4.08 -17.12
N LEU A 126 9.39 -5.00 -16.46
CA LEU A 126 8.91 -5.63 -15.24
C LEU A 126 8.73 -4.61 -14.10
N GLN A 127 9.68 -3.70 -13.93
CA GLN A 127 9.57 -2.59 -12.98
C GLN A 127 8.37 -1.68 -13.29
N GLU A 128 8.17 -1.29 -14.55
CA GLU A 128 7.01 -0.50 -14.97
C GLU A 128 5.71 -1.24 -14.64
N LYS A 129 5.57 -2.50 -15.08
CA LYS A 129 4.38 -3.32 -14.82
C LYS A 129 4.09 -3.55 -13.35
N LEU A 130 5.13 -3.76 -12.55
CA LEU A 130 5.00 -3.94 -11.11
C LEU A 130 4.51 -2.65 -10.43
N THR A 131 5.09 -1.50 -10.78
CA THR A 131 4.65 -0.20 -10.24
C THR A 131 3.26 0.20 -10.70
N GLU A 132 2.89 -0.07 -11.95
CA GLU A 132 1.52 0.10 -12.46
C GLU A 132 0.53 -0.83 -11.75
N GLY A 133 0.94 -2.08 -11.52
CA GLY A 133 0.18 -3.08 -10.80
C GLY A 133 -0.15 -2.63 -9.39
N PHE A 134 0.86 -2.22 -8.63
CA PHE A 134 0.65 -1.68 -7.28
C PHE A 134 -0.28 -0.47 -7.25
N LYS A 135 -0.11 0.49 -8.18
CA LYS A 135 -0.99 1.66 -8.29
C LYS A 135 -2.43 1.23 -8.55
N THR A 136 -2.63 0.29 -9.48
CA THR A 136 -3.97 -0.25 -9.81
C THR A 136 -4.62 -0.90 -8.60
N LEU A 137 -3.89 -1.73 -7.84
CA LEU A 137 -4.43 -2.37 -6.63
C LEU A 137 -4.88 -1.33 -5.61
N VAL A 138 -4.05 -0.31 -5.33
CA VAL A 138 -4.37 0.74 -4.36
C VAL A 138 -5.54 1.61 -4.84
N ASP A 139 -5.52 2.05 -6.09
CA ASP A 139 -6.52 2.97 -6.64
C ASP A 139 -7.90 2.32 -6.75
N GLU A 140 -7.97 1.08 -7.24
CA GLU A 140 -9.24 0.35 -7.37
C GLU A 140 -9.83 -0.02 -6.00
N SER A 141 -8.97 -0.36 -5.03
CA SER A 141 -9.40 -0.53 -3.64
C SER A 141 -9.96 0.78 -3.07
N GLY A 142 -9.28 1.91 -3.30
CA GLY A 142 -9.75 3.23 -2.87
C GLY A 142 -11.08 3.64 -3.51
N LYS A 143 -11.32 3.25 -4.77
CA LYS A 143 -12.60 3.46 -5.46
C LYS A 143 -13.70 2.60 -4.85
N ALA A 144 -13.43 1.33 -4.54
CA ALA A 144 -14.37 0.42 -3.89
C ALA A 144 -14.88 1.00 -2.57
N SER A 145 -13.96 1.48 -1.72
CA SER A 145 -14.29 2.13 -0.45
C SER A 145 -15.21 3.34 -0.61
N LYS A 146 -14.99 4.17 -1.64
CA LYS A 146 -15.83 5.35 -1.91
C LYS A 146 -17.20 4.99 -2.48
N ALA A 147 -17.29 3.96 -3.32
CA ALA A 147 -18.54 3.57 -3.98
C ALA A 147 -19.58 3.04 -2.99
N ILE A 148 -19.13 2.45 -1.89
CA ILE A 148 -19.96 1.70 -0.94
C ILE A 148 -20.25 2.51 0.34
N SER A 149 -19.78 3.76 0.43
CA SER A 149 -19.95 4.64 1.60
C SER A 149 -21.40 5.08 1.86
N LYS A 150 -22.39 4.52 1.17
CA LYS A 150 -23.83 4.82 1.30
C LYS A 150 -24.67 3.62 1.75
N ASP A 151 -24.06 2.44 1.89
CA ASP A 151 -24.73 1.20 2.31
C ASP A 151 -24.72 1.04 3.85
N SER A 152 -25.22 -0.11 4.33
CA SER A 152 -25.29 -0.43 5.77
C SER A 152 -23.92 -0.40 6.46
N GLU A 153 -23.88 -0.14 7.78
CA GLU A 153 -22.65 -0.09 8.58
C GLU A 153 -21.77 -1.35 8.43
N LYS A 154 -22.39 -2.54 8.39
CA LYS A 154 -21.69 -3.82 8.20
C LYS A 154 -20.98 -3.89 6.84
N ILE A 155 -21.65 -3.44 5.78
CA ILE A 155 -21.08 -3.42 4.44
C ILE A 155 -19.90 -2.43 4.38
N GLN A 156 -20.02 -1.28 5.04
CA GLN A 156 -18.92 -0.30 5.11
C GLN A 156 -17.69 -0.88 5.81
N GLU A 157 -17.88 -1.62 6.90
CA GLU A 157 -16.78 -2.29 7.62
C GLU A 157 -16.08 -3.34 6.74
N ASP A 158 -16.84 -4.22 6.09
CA ASP A 158 -16.29 -5.29 5.27
C ASP A 158 -15.53 -4.73 4.06
N VAL A 159 -16.02 -3.65 3.44
CA VAL A 159 -15.32 -2.96 2.35
C VAL A 159 -14.08 -2.25 2.84
N ALA A 160 -14.14 -1.58 3.99
CA ALA A 160 -12.98 -0.94 4.58
C ALA A 160 -11.88 -1.97 4.88
N LYS A 161 -12.26 -3.16 5.36
CA LYS A 161 -11.34 -4.27 5.60
C LYS A 161 -10.74 -4.82 4.31
N ILE A 162 -11.54 -5.09 3.29
CA ILE A 162 -11.06 -5.54 1.97
C ILE A 162 -10.06 -4.53 1.42
N THR A 163 -10.42 -3.24 1.44
CA THR A 163 -9.56 -2.14 0.97
C THR A 163 -8.26 -2.09 1.75
N LYS A 164 -8.34 -2.14 3.07
CA LYS A 164 -7.17 -2.13 3.96
C LYS A 164 -6.22 -3.28 3.63
N GLN A 165 -6.75 -4.50 3.47
CA GLN A 165 -5.93 -5.68 3.17
C GLN A 165 -5.22 -5.58 1.82
N ALA A 166 -5.86 -5.03 0.79
CA ALA A 166 -5.20 -4.80 -0.51
C ALA A 166 -4.07 -3.76 -0.41
N VAL A 167 -4.32 -2.67 0.31
CA VAL A 167 -3.32 -1.61 0.54
C VAL A 167 -2.14 -2.13 1.36
N GLU A 168 -2.42 -2.91 2.42
CA GLU A 168 -1.40 -3.57 3.24
C GLU A 168 -0.56 -4.57 2.44
N LEU A 169 -1.17 -5.36 1.55
CA LEU A 169 -0.45 -6.27 0.65
C LEU A 169 0.59 -5.51 -0.19
N VAL A 170 0.22 -4.35 -0.73
CA VAL A 170 1.14 -3.50 -1.53
C VAL A 170 2.23 -2.89 -0.66
N LEU A 171 1.89 -2.39 0.53
CA LEU A 171 2.87 -1.82 1.47
C LEU A 171 3.88 -2.87 1.94
N GLU A 172 3.41 -4.06 2.28
CA GLU A 172 4.27 -5.16 2.70
C GLU A 172 5.17 -5.61 1.56
N THR A 173 4.62 -5.77 0.36
CA THR A 173 5.39 -6.19 -0.82
C THR A 173 6.47 -5.19 -1.16
N THR A 174 6.14 -3.89 -1.24
CA THR A 174 7.13 -2.83 -1.54
C THR A 174 8.24 -2.82 -0.49
N LYS A 175 7.91 -2.87 0.80
CA LYS A 175 8.89 -2.91 1.89
C LYS A 175 9.79 -4.15 1.84
N ASN A 176 9.22 -5.32 1.56
CA ASN A 176 9.99 -6.57 1.44
C ASN A 176 10.97 -6.50 0.27
N PHE A 177 10.53 -5.94 -0.85
CA PHE A 177 11.35 -5.73 -2.04
C PHE A 177 12.53 -4.79 -1.75
N GLU A 178 12.25 -3.63 -1.14
CA GLU A 178 13.27 -2.66 -0.75
C GLU A 178 14.29 -3.28 0.20
N THR A 179 13.83 -4.06 1.18
CA THR A 179 14.71 -4.77 2.14
C THR A 179 15.66 -5.72 1.40
N LYS A 180 15.13 -6.54 0.49
CA LYS A 180 15.94 -7.48 -0.30
C LYS A 180 16.93 -6.76 -1.21
N LEU A 181 16.53 -5.67 -1.85
CA LEU A 181 17.42 -4.86 -2.69
C LEU A 181 18.51 -4.10 -1.89
N ARG A 182 18.24 -3.74 -0.63
CA ARG A 182 19.26 -3.18 0.27
C ARG A 182 20.29 -4.25 0.65
N GLU A 183 19.86 -5.46 0.98
CA GLU A 183 20.75 -6.58 1.34
C GLU A 183 21.78 -6.88 0.22
N LEU A 184 21.39 -6.76 -1.05
CA LEU A 184 22.29 -6.94 -2.20
C LEU A 184 23.43 -5.91 -2.26
N ALA A 185 23.23 -4.69 -1.77
CA ALA A 185 24.27 -3.65 -1.80
C ALA A 185 25.24 -3.71 -0.62
N VAL A 186 24.93 -4.48 0.43
CA VAL A 186 25.81 -4.64 1.59
C VAL A 186 26.85 -5.75 1.36
N THR A 187 26.61 -6.65 0.40
CA THR A 187 27.51 -7.77 0.09
C THR A 187 28.75 -7.36 -0.72
N GLU A 188 28.85 -6.10 -1.17
CA GLU A 188 30.01 -5.55 -1.91
C GLU A 188 31.00 -4.73 -1.05
N ALA A 189 30.89 -4.73 0.30
CA ALA A 189 31.91 -4.09 1.14
C ALA A 189 33.21 -4.93 1.17
N PRO A 190 34.40 -4.35 0.84
CA PRO A 190 35.61 -5.11 0.55
C PRO A 190 36.24 -5.78 1.78
N LYS A 191 36.85 -6.95 1.55
CA LYS A 191 37.96 -7.46 2.35
C LYS A 191 39.26 -6.75 1.96
#